data_AF-V5FXQ2-F1
#
_entry.id   AF-V5FXQ2-F1
#
_cell.length_a   1.000
_cell.length_b   1.000
_cell.length_c   1.000
_cell.angle_alpha   90.00
_cell.angle_beta   90.00
_cell.angle_gamma   90.00
#
_symmetry.space_group_name_H-M   'P 1'
#
loop_
_entity.id
_entity.type
_entity.pdbx_description
1 polymer ?
#
loop_
_entity_poly.entity_id
_entity_poly.type
_entity_poly.pdbx_seq_one_letter_code
_entity_poly.pdbx_strand_id
1 'polypeptide(L)'
;SYRNLLNKVEGIPATEDVGLQTVNELGEVLREANNLDTEWKIDDRVQYADETLLDCLVLSSASSVLKKCIEAVDVFTSTYEQSEFTNRIIQRIKAEDSEEFEPDNLLKLLEDARNIIPQVPD
;
A
#
# COMPACT_ATOMS: atom_id res chain seq x y z
N SER A 1 -7.82 22.64 4.56
CA SER A 1 -6.64 23.53 4.55
C SER A 1 -5.40 22.67 4.43
N TYR A 2 -4.45 23.11 3.61
CA TYR A 2 -3.21 22.38 3.35
C TYR A 2 -2.38 22.12 4.62
N ARG A 3 -2.49 22.98 5.64
CA ARG A 3 -1.81 22.77 6.93
C ARG A 3 -2.22 21.47 7.64
N ASN A 4 -3.50 21.11 7.58
CA ASN A 4 -3.99 19.87 8.18
C ASN A 4 -3.53 18.65 7.38
N LEU A 5 -3.50 18.77 6.05
CA LEU A 5 -2.99 17.73 5.16
C LEU A 5 -1.49 17.48 5.40
N LEU A 6 -0.71 18.55 5.56
CA LEU A 6 0.72 18.46 5.85
C LEU A 6 0.97 17.74 7.18
N ASN A 7 0.27 18.14 8.25
CA ASN A 7 0.37 17.47 9.55
C ASN A 7 0.02 15.97 9.45
N LYS A 8 -1.00 15.62 8.65
CA LYS A 8 -1.41 14.23 8.44
C LYS A 8 -0.32 13.44 7.71
N VAL A 9 0.27 13.99 6.65
CA VAL A 9 1.35 13.33 5.90
C VAL A 9 2.63 13.21 6.73
N GLU A 10 3.00 14.24 7.48
CA GLU A 10 4.18 14.20 8.36
C GLU A 10 4.02 13.23 9.54
N GLY A 11 2.78 12.93 9.94
CA GLY A 11 2.47 11.93 10.97
C GLY A 11 2.61 10.48 10.49
N ILE A 12 2.48 10.21 9.20
CA ILE A 12 2.55 8.86 8.63
C ILE A 12 3.94 8.21 8.83
N PRO A 13 5.08 8.88 8.58
CA PRO A 13 6.40 8.32 8.84
C PRO A 13 6.64 7.88 10.30
N ALA A 14 5.91 8.43 11.27
CA ALA A 14 6.10 8.13 12.69
C ALA A 14 5.66 6.71 13.07
N THR A 15 4.89 6.02 12.21
CA THR A 15 4.40 4.67 12.46
C THR A 15 5.29 3.57 11.86
N GLU A 16 6.31 3.94 11.06
CA GLU A 16 7.13 3.02 10.22
C GLU A 16 6.32 2.06 9.32
N ASP A 17 5.00 2.24 9.24
CA ASP A 17 4.12 1.40 8.44
C ASP A 17 4.10 1.90 7.00
N VAL A 18 4.59 1.07 6.09
CA VAL A 18 4.68 1.34 4.64
C VAL A 18 3.73 0.45 3.84
N GLY A 19 2.71 -0.14 4.50
CA GLY A 19 1.75 -1.04 3.90
C GLY A 19 0.64 -0.39 3.06
N LEU A 20 -0.30 -1.22 2.61
CA LEU A 20 -1.47 -0.81 1.80
C LEU A 20 -2.32 0.27 2.49
N GLN A 21 -2.41 0.24 3.82
CA GLN A 21 -3.14 1.25 4.57
C GLN A 21 -2.50 2.64 4.40
N THR A 22 -1.18 2.74 4.50
CA THR A 22 -0.42 3.98 4.30
C THR A 22 -0.61 4.55 2.89
N VAL A 23 -0.63 3.68 1.86
CA VAL A 23 -0.89 4.10 0.48
C VAL A 23 -2.32 4.64 0.32
N ASN A 24 -3.31 4.01 0.95
CA ASN A 24 -4.69 4.50 0.94
C ASN A 24 -4.81 5.86 1.66
N GLU A 25 -4.17 6.03 2.81
CA GLU A 25 -4.17 7.29 3.55
C GLU A 25 -3.53 8.44 2.74
N LEU A 26 -2.44 8.18 2.02
CA LEU A 26 -1.85 9.11 1.07
C LEU A 26 -2.80 9.44 -0.09
N GLY A 27 -3.51 8.45 -0.62
CA GLY A 27 -4.49 8.64 -1.68
C GLY A 27 -5.61 9.60 -1.27
N GLU A 28 -6.09 9.50 -0.04
CA GLU A 28 -7.08 10.44 0.52
C GLU A 28 -6.49 11.85 0.68
N VAL A 29 -5.25 11.98 1.15
CA VAL A 29 -4.60 13.30 1.26
C VAL A 29 -4.44 13.97 -0.11
N LEU A 30 -3.97 13.23 -1.12
CA LEU A 30 -3.79 13.78 -2.46
C LEU A 30 -5.12 14.17 -3.09
N ARG A 31 -6.19 13.42 -2.82
CA ARG A 31 -7.54 13.77 -3.27
C ARG A 31 -8.03 15.06 -2.61
N GLU A 32 -7.85 15.21 -1.30
CA GLU A 32 -8.20 16.45 -0.59
C GLU A 32 -7.35 17.64 -1.04
N ALA A 33 -6.05 17.45 -1.29
CA ALA A 33 -5.17 18.48 -1.82
C ALA A 33 -5.61 18.95 -3.21
N ASN A 34 -5.97 18.02 -4.10
CA ASN A 34 -6.48 18.34 -5.43
C ASN A 34 -7.84 19.04 -5.37
N ASN A 35 -8.72 18.65 -4.44
CA ASN A 35 -10.00 19.35 -4.26
C ASN A 35 -9.76 20.80 -3.83
N LEU A 36 -8.87 21.03 -2.86
CA LEU A 36 -8.46 22.38 -2.47
C LEU A 36 -7.85 23.13 -3.65
N ASP A 37 -6.99 22.51 -4.45
CA ASP A 37 -6.36 23.14 -5.62
C ASP A 37 -7.42 23.69 -6.60
N THR A 38 -8.49 22.93 -6.82
CA THR A 38 -9.60 23.30 -7.73
C THR A 38 -10.54 24.37 -7.20
N GLU A 39 -10.51 24.67 -5.90
CA GLU A 39 -11.33 25.73 -5.29
C GLU A 39 -10.74 27.13 -5.51
N TRP A 40 -9.47 27.23 -5.91
CA TRP A 40 -8.74 28.51 -6.02
C TRP A 40 -8.48 28.90 -7.46
N LYS A 41 -8.73 30.17 -7.79
CA LYS A 41 -8.32 30.72 -9.08
C LYS A 41 -6.82 30.99 -9.08
N ILE A 42 -6.19 30.83 -10.24
CA ILE A 42 -4.75 31.08 -10.43
C ILE A 42 -4.34 32.49 -9.96
N ASP A 43 -5.19 33.49 -10.21
CA ASP A 43 -4.91 34.88 -9.82
C ASP A 43 -4.82 35.06 -8.29
N ASP A 44 -5.54 34.25 -7.52
CA ASP A 44 -5.51 34.29 -6.05
C ASP A 44 -4.21 33.67 -5.51
N ARG A 45 -3.58 32.74 -6.24
CA ARG A 45 -2.36 32.05 -5.78
C ARG A 45 -1.15 32.99 -5.64
N VAL A 46 -1.07 34.01 -6.48
CA VAL A 46 -0.02 35.04 -6.40
C VAL A 46 -0.21 35.90 -5.14
N GLN A 47 -1.46 36.13 -4.73
CA GLN A 47 -1.79 36.91 -3.55
C GLN A 47 -1.63 36.11 -2.25
N TYR A 48 -1.78 34.78 -2.32
CA TYR A 48 -1.68 33.85 -1.19
C TYR A 48 -0.48 32.90 -1.36
N ALA A 49 0.73 33.47 -1.43
CA ALA A 49 1.98 32.73 -1.61
C ALA A 49 2.21 31.66 -0.52
N ASP A 50 1.78 31.93 0.73
CA ASP A 50 1.91 30.98 1.84
C ASP A 50 1.07 29.72 1.61
N GLU A 51 -0.15 29.84 1.08
CA GLU A 51 -1.02 28.68 0.81
C GLU A 51 -0.47 27.86 -0.37
N THR A 52 0.10 28.54 -1.37
CA THR A 52 0.80 27.89 -2.49
C THR A 52 2.03 27.13 -2.01
N LEU A 53 2.78 27.68 -1.05
CA LEU A 53 3.91 26.98 -0.44
C LEU A 53 3.44 25.75 0.34
N LEU A 54 2.33 25.85 1.08
CA LEU A 54 1.76 24.73 1.83
C LEU A 54 1.29 23.61 0.89
N ASP A 55 0.65 23.93 -0.23
CA ASP A 55 0.29 22.94 -1.27
C ASP A 55 1.52 22.18 -1.78
N CYS A 56 2.58 22.92 -2.18
CA CYS A 56 3.85 22.33 -2.61
C CYS A 56 4.45 21.39 -1.55
N LEU A 57 4.38 21.79 -0.28
CA LEU A 57 4.89 20.98 0.83
C LEU A 57 4.07 19.71 1.03
N VAL A 58 2.74 19.77 0.94
CA VAL A 58 1.86 18.59 1.03
C VAL A 58 2.21 17.59 -0.07
N LEU A 59 2.32 18.05 -1.33
CA LEU A 59 2.64 17.19 -2.46
C LEU A 59 4.05 16.58 -2.35
N SER A 60 5.04 17.39 -1.97
CA SER A 60 6.43 16.95 -1.79
C SER A 60 6.54 15.89 -0.68
N SER A 61 5.91 16.15 0.47
CA SER A 61 5.89 15.20 1.59
C SER A 61 5.16 13.91 1.23
N ALA A 62 4.00 13.99 0.57
CA ALA A 62 3.26 12.81 0.14
C ALA A 62 4.06 11.96 -0.86
N SER A 63 4.74 12.61 -1.81
CA SER A 63 5.62 11.93 -2.77
C SER A 63 6.80 11.23 -2.08
N SER A 64 7.36 11.83 -1.03
CA SER A 64 8.46 11.23 -0.26
C SER A 64 8.02 9.96 0.45
N VAL A 65 6.83 9.96 1.06
CA VAL A 65 6.28 8.75 1.71
C VAL A 65 5.95 7.68 0.67
N LEU A 66 5.34 8.05 -0.46
CA LEU A 66 5.04 7.10 -1.53
C LEU A 66 6.30 6.40 -2.07
N LYS A 67 7.41 7.15 -2.21
CA LYS A 67 8.70 6.59 -2.59
C LYS A 67 9.17 5.51 -1.61
N LYS A 68 9.03 5.74 -0.31
CA LYS A 68 9.37 4.74 0.73
C LYS A 68 8.47 3.50 0.64
N CYS A 69 7.18 3.66 0.37
CA CYS A 69 6.28 2.52 0.15
C CYS A 69 6.72 1.68 -1.05
N ILE A 70 7.11 2.33 -2.15
CA ILE A 70 7.61 1.63 -3.34
C ILE A 70 8.92 0.91 -3.04
N GLU A 71 9.87 1.57 -2.36
CA GLU A 71 11.14 0.95 -1.95
C GLU A 71 10.91 -0.27 -1.04
N ALA A 72 9.96 -0.20 -0.12
CA ALA A 72 9.61 -1.34 0.74
C ALA A 72 9.03 -2.52 -0.06
N VAL A 73 8.11 -2.26 -1.00
CA VAL A 73 7.56 -3.29 -1.89
C VAL A 73 8.66 -3.89 -2.78
N ASP A 74 9.57 -3.07 -3.30
CA ASP A 74 10.71 -3.54 -4.09
C ASP A 74 11.62 -4.47 -3.28
N VAL A 75 11.89 -4.13 -2.00
CA VAL A 75 12.63 -5.03 -1.09
C VAL A 75 11.88 -6.34 -0.86
N PHE A 76 10.57 -6.30 -0.60
CA PHE A 76 9.79 -7.53 -0.41
C PHE A 76 9.73 -8.41 -1.66
N THR A 77 9.55 -7.81 -2.84
CA THR A 77 9.47 -8.56 -4.10
C THR A 77 10.83 -9.09 -4.54
N SER A 78 11.91 -8.33 -4.37
CA SER A 78 13.28 -8.78 -4.68
C SER A 78 13.79 -9.89 -3.76
N THR A 79 13.26 -9.97 -2.53
CA THR A 79 13.58 -11.04 -1.57
C THR A 79 12.57 -12.18 -1.57
N TYR A 80 11.53 -12.12 -2.39
CA TYR A 80 10.51 -13.16 -2.47
C TYR A 80 11.03 -14.39 -3.21
N GLU A 81 11.20 -15.50 -2.47
CA GLU A 81 11.54 -16.80 -3.05
C GLU A 81 10.30 -17.71 -3.10
N GLN A 82 9.82 -18.00 -4.31
CA GLN A 82 8.61 -18.81 -4.53
C GLN A 82 8.70 -20.22 -3.93
N SER A 83 9.89 -20.82 -3.96
CA SER A 83 10.13 -22.15 -3.38
C SER A 83 10.04 -22.12 -1.86
N GLU A 84 10.54 -21.09 -1.18
CA GLU A 84 10.45 -20.94 0.28
C GLU A 84 9.00 -20.77 0.71
N PHE A 85 8.23 -19.92 0.01
CA PHE A 85 6.80 -19.77 0.26
C PHE A 85 6.04 -21.09 0.11
N THR A 86 6.28 -21.79 -1.01
CA THR A 86 5.69 -23.11 -1.28
C THR A 86 6.05 -24.12 -0.19
N ASN A 87 7.32 -24.18 0.20
CA ASN A 87 7.81 -25.08 1.25
C ASN A 87 7.18 -24.76 2.61
N ARG A 88 7.00 -23.49 2.96
CA ARG A 88 6.33 -23.08 4.21
C ARG A 88 4.87 -23.53 4.24
N ILE A 89 4.14 -23.44 3.12
CA ILE A 89 2.77 -23.97 3.04
C ILE A 89 2.77 -25.49 3.24
N ILE A 90 3.61 -26.22 2.51
CA ILE A 90 3.73 -27.68 2.63
C ILE A 90 4.04 -28.07 4.09
N GLN A 91 5.00 -27.41 4.73
CA GLN A 91 5.36 -27.65 6.13
C GLN A 91 4.20 -27.37 7.09
N ARG A 92 3.45 -26.29 6.86
CA ARG A 92 2.30 -25.94 7.71
C ARG A 92 1.18 -26.97 7.62
N ILE A 93 0.92 -27.48 6.41
CA ILE A 93 -0.09 -28.53 6.18
C ILE A 93 0.36 -29.86 6.81
N LYS A 94 1.62 -30.28 6.59
CA LYS A 94 2.20 -31.48 7.21
C LYS A 94 2.23 -31.44 8.74
N ALA A 95 2.24 -30.24 9.33
CA ALA A 95 2.24 -30.08 10.78
C ALA A 95 0.84 -30.26 11.40
N GLU A 96 -0.23 -30.16 10.61
CA GLU A 96 -1.62 -30.31 11.07
C GLU A 96 -2.22 -31.68 10.72
N ASP A 97 -1.81 -32.29 9.61
CA ASP A 97 -2.20 -33.65 9.23
C ASP A 97 -0.95 -34.51 8.98
N SER A 98 -0.87 -35.64 9.69
CA SER A 98 0.20 -36.64 9.58
C SER A 98 0.21 -37.42 8.25
N GLU A 99 -0.42 -36.90 7.21
CA GLU A 99 -0.41 -37.50 5.86
C GLU A 99 0.71 -36.91 4.99
N GLU A 100 1.27 -37.74 4.11
CA GLU A 100 2.29 -37.34 3.13
C GLU A 100 1.70 -36.31 2.14
N PHE A 101 1.80 -35.02 2.48
CA PHE A 101 1.49 -33.94 1.56
C PHE A 101 2.60 -33.83 0.50
N GLU A 102 2.35 -34.34 -0.70
CA GLU A 102 3.28 -34.23 -1.82
C GLU A 102 3.19 -32.84 -2.47
N PRO A 103 4.27 -32.33 -3.09
CA PRO A 103 4.27 -31.01 -3.72
C PRO A 103 3.15 -30.81 -4.75
N ASP A 104 2.77 -31.87 -5.48
CA ASP A 104 1.69 -31.85 -6.47
C ASP A 104 0.30 -31.63 -5.84
N ASN A 105 0.13 -31.88 -4.54
CA ASN A 105 -1.10 -31.57 -3.83
C ASN A 105 -1.33 -30.07 -3.70
N LEU A 106 -0.26 -29.25 -3.66
CA LEU A 106 -0.38 -27.80 -3.58
C LEU A 106 -1.10 -27.22 -4.81
N LEU A 107 -0.85 -27.80 -5.99
CA LEU A 107 -1.46 -27.37 -7.25
C LEU A 107 -2.98 -27.65 -7.29
N LYS A 108 -3.44 -28.63 -6.50
CA LYS A 108 -4.85 -29.01 -6.40
C LYS A 108 -5.62 -28.16 -5.39
N LEU A 109 -4.93 -27.48 -4.46
CA LEU A 109 -5.56 -26.61 -3.46
C LEU A 109 -6.36 -25.46 -4.08
N LEU A 110 -5.95 -24.96 -5.25
CA LEU A 110 -6.69 -23.93 -5.98
C LEU A 110 -8.03 -24.46 -6.52
N GLU A 111 -8.06 -25.69 -7.02
CA GLU A 111 -9.30 -26.35 -7.42
C GLU A 111 -10.19 -26.67 -6.21
N ASP A 112 -9.60 -27.14 -5.10
CA ASP A 112 -10.32 -27.40 -3.86
C ASP A 112 -10.91 -26.10 -3.28
N ALA A 113 -10.14 -25.02 -3.27
CA ALA A 113 -10.60 -23.70 -2.84
C ALA A 113 -11.75 -23.18 -3.72
N ARG A 114 -11.74 -23.44 -5.03
CA ARG A 114 -12.86 -23.10 -5.94
C ARG A 114 -14.13 -23.90 -5.62
N ASN A 115 -13.99 -25.16 -5.20
CA ASN A 115 -15.12 -26.00 -4.79
C ASN A 115 -15.72 -25.58 -3.45
N ILE A 116 -14.92 -25.01 -2.55
CA ILE A 116 -15.33 -24.59 -1.20
C ILE A 116 -15.77 -23.12 -1.17
N ILE A 117 -15.10 -22.26 -1.93
CA ILE A 117 -15.33 -20.81 -2.00
C ILE A 117 -15.86 -20.49 -3.42
N PRO A 118 -17.18 -20.36 -3.60
CA PRO A 118 -17.82 -20.27 -4.91
C PRO A 118 -17.52 -18.98 -5.71
N GLN A 119 -16.57 -18.14 -5.29
CA GLN A 119 -16.22 -16.86 -5.95
C GLN A 119 -14.72 -16.60 -6.08
N VAL A 120 -13.87 -17.64 -6.16
CA VAL A 120 -12.46 -17.41 -6.51
C VAL A 120 -12.39 -16.99 -7.99
N PRO A 121 -11.89 -15.78 -8.34
CA PRO A 121 -11.79 -15.32 -9.72
C PRO A 121 -10.80 -16.18 -10.54
N ASP A 122 -11.00 -16.21 -11.86
CA ASP A 122 -10.17 -16.95 -12.82
C ASP A 122 -8.70 -16.52 -12.82
#